data_AF-A0A2M7TTV5-F1
#
_entry.id   AF-A0A2M7TTV5-F1
#
_cell.length_a   1.000
_cell.length_b   1.000
_cell.length_c   1.000
_cell.angle_alpha   90.00
_cell.angle_beta   90.00
_cell.angle_gamma   90.00
#
_symmetry.space_group_name_H-M   'P 1'
#
loop_
_entity.id
_entity.type
_entity.pdbx_description
1 polymer ?
#
loop_
_entity_poly.entity_id
_entity_poly.type
_entity_poly.pdbx_seq_one_letter_code
_entity_poly.pdbx_strand_id
1 'polypeptide(L)' 'MKVKLISFTKNPEAVVMAAIRQCYSSVGAADLKKKTDMETRKRLIAQVMASGHTSTPKHASFTFAVEGISRATEI' A
#
# COMPACT_ATOMS: atom_id res chain seq x y z
N MET A 1 -12.74 18.29 -14.15
CA MET A 1 -11.74 17.44 -13.47
C MET A 1 -12.05 15.98 -13.71
N LYS A 2 -11.10 15.23 -14.29
CA LYS A 2 -11.20 13.81 -14.59
C LYS A 2 -9.96 13.10 -14.05
N VAL A 3 -10.15 12.03 -13.29
CA VAL A 3 -9.06 11.30 -12.61
C VAL A 3 -9.06 9.86 -13.09
N LYS A 4 -7.90 9.36 -13.53
CA LYS A 4 -7.73 7.98 -13.99
C LYS A 4 -6.51 7.36 -13.33
N LEU A 5 -6.67 6.19 -12.71
CA LEU A 5 -5.52 5.38 -12.27
C LEU A 5 -4.79 4.85 -13.51
N ILE A 6 -3.49 5.15 -13.62
CA ILE A 6 -2.66 4.76 -14.77
C ILE A 6 -1.54 3.78 -14.41
N SER A 7 -1.15 3.71 -13.14
CA SER A 7 -0.18 2.74 -12.66
C SER A 7 -0.41 2.45 -11.18
N PHE A 8 -0.10 1.23 -10.75
CA PHE A 8 -0.18 0.83 -9.35
C PHE A 8 0.76 -0.33 -9.03
N THR A 9 1.13 -0.45 -7.77
CA THR A 9 1.89 -1.59 -7.26
C THR A 9 1.06 -2.87 -7.37
N LYS A 10 1.53 -3.86 -8.12
CA LYS A 10 0.84 -5.15 -8.27
C LYS A 10 0.63 -5.83 -6.92
N ASN A 11 -0.63 -6.15 -6.60
CA ASN A 11 -1.06 -6.74 -5.33
C ASN A 11 -0.63 -5.90 -4.11
N PRO A 12 -1.13 -4.65 -3.98
CA PRO A 12 -0.61 -3.68 -3.02
C PRO A 12 -0.76 -4.13 -1.57
N GLU A 13 -1.89 -4.73 -1.20
CA GLU A 13 -2.12 -5.26 0.15
C GLU A 13 -1.12 -6.36 0.54
N ALA A 14 -0.73 -7.21 -0.42
CA ALA A 14 0.25 -8.26 -0.18
C ALA A 14 1.64 -7.67 0.08
N VAL A 15 1.98 -6.59 -0.64
CA VAL A 15 3.26 -5.89 -0.48
C VAL A 15 3.32 -5.19 0.87
N VAL A 16 2.29 -4.45 1.24
CA VAL A 16 2.20 -3.76 2.54
C VAL A 16 2.25 -4.75 3.69
N MET A 17 1.48 -5.83 3.59
CA MET A 17 1.48 -6.87 4.62
C MET A 17 2.86 -7.53 4.79
N ALA A 18 3.55 -7.82 3.69
CA ALA A 18 4.89 -8.38 3.75
C ALA A 18 5.87 -7.42 4.44
N ALA A 19 5.77 -6.11 4.19
CA ALA A 19 6.55 -5.09 4.88
C ALA A 19 6.22 -5.03 6.39
N ILE A 20 4.94 -5.08 6.76
CA ILE A 20 4.50 -5.14 8.17
C ILE A 20 5.12 -6.34 8.90
N ARG A 21 5.02 -7.53 8.31
CA ARG A 21 5.51 -8.77 8.95
C ARG A 21 7.02 -8.84 8.99
N GLN A 22 7.71 -8.29 8.00
CA GLN A 22 9.17 -8.26 7.97
C GLN A 22 9.76 -7.61 9.22
N CYS A 23 9.12 -6.58 9.77
CA CYS A 23 9.58 -5.90 10.98
C CYS A 23 9.64 -6.81 12.22
N TYR A 24 8.89 -7.92 12.23
CA TYR A 24 8.76 -8.83 13.37
C TYR A 24 9.05 -10.28 13.00
N SER A 25 9.65 -10.55 11.84
CA SER A 25 9.90 -11.89 11.32
C SER A 25 11.35 -12.05 10.89
N SER A 26 11.93 -13.22 11.19
CA SER A 26 13.19 -13.67 10.60
C SER A 26 13.02 -14.17 9.16
N VAL A 27 11.78 -14.34 8.69
CA VAL A 27 11.46 -14.76 7.32
C VAL A 27 11.44 -13.54 6.41
N GLY A 28 12.03 -13.63 5.22
CA GLY A 28 12.08 -12.54 4.26
C GLY A 28 10.71 -12.16 3.65
N ALA A 29 10.56 -10.88 3.32
CA ALA A 29 9.33 -10.29 2.80
C ALA A 29 8.82 -10.97 1.51
N ALA A 30 9.73 -11.45 0.65
CA ALA A 30 9.39 -12.17 -0.56
C ALA A 30 8.60 -13.46 -0.29
N ASP A 31 8.93 -14.16 0.79
CA ASP A 31 8.24 -15.40 1.19
C ASP A 31 7.00 -15.12 2.02
N LEU A 32 7.03 -14.08 2.87
CA LEU A 32 5.86 -13.59 3.60
C LEU A 32 4.73 -13.17 2.64
N LYS A 33 5.07 -12.55 1.51
CA LYS A 33 4.11 -12.14 0.47
C LYS A 33 3.34 -13.32 -0.12
N LYS A 34 3.94 -14.52 -0.19
CA LYS A 34 3.31 -15.73 -0.76
C LYS A 34 2.35 -16.41 0.22
N LYS A 35 2.53 -16.21 1.53
CA LYS A 35 1.92 -17.03 2.60
C LYS A 35 0.75 -16.37 3.31
N THR A 36 -0.15 -15.67 2.60
CA THR A 36 -1.29 -15.07 3.30
C THR A 36 -2.57 -14.90 2.50
N ASP A 37 -3.68 -15.25 3.15
CA ASP A 37 -5.05 -14.97 2.74
C ASP A 37 -5.41 -13.47 2.86
N MET A 38 -6.55 -13.12 2.25
CA MET A 38 -7.03 -11.74 2.16
C MET A 38 -7.53 -11.18 3.51
N GLU A 39 -8.15 -12.01 4.34
CA GLU A 39 -8.72 -11.58 5.63
C GLU A 39 -7.61 -11.15 6.60
N THR A 40 -6.54 -11.92 6.66
CA THR A 40 -5.35 -11.61 7.46
C THR A 40 -4.69 -10.31 6.99
N ARG A 41 -4.62 -10.05 5.69
CA ARG A 41 -4.06 -8.80 5.15
C ARG A 41 -4.87 -7.59 5.59
N LYS A 42 -6.19 -7.63 5.41
CA LYS A 42 -7.09 -6.54 5.82
C LYS A 42 -6.97 -6.24 7.30
N ARG A 43 -7.01 -7.28 8.15
CA ARG A 43 -6.88 -7.14 9.60
C ARG A 43 -5.57 -6.49 10.02
N LEU A 44 -4.44 -6.96 9.47
CA LEU A 44 -3.11 -6.45 9.82
C LEU A 44 -2.91 -5.01 9.34
N ILE A 45 -3.35 -4.69 8.12
CA ILE A 45 -3.27 -3.32 7.60
C ILE A 45 -4.11 -2.38 8.47
N ALA A 46 -5.34 -2.76 8.81
CA ALA A 46 -6.20 -1.96 9.69
C ALA A 46 -5.56 -1.71 11.07
N GLN A 47 -4.97 -2.75 11.67
CA GLN A 47 -4.30 -2.63 12.97
C GLN A 47 -3.09 -1.70 12.92
N VAL A 48 -2.27 -1.78 11.86
CA VAL A 48 -1.09 -0.93 11.66
C VAL A 48 -1.47 0.53 11.39
N MET A 49 -2.56 0.76 10.67
CA MET A 49 -3.10 2.11 10.47
C MET A 49 -3.61 2.68 11.80
N ALA A 50 -4.33 1.89 12.59
CA ALA A 50 -4.86 2.31 13.88
C ALA A 50 -3.75 2.60 14.91
N SER A 51 -2.60 1.93 14.82
CA SER A 51 -1.45 2.19 15.71
C SER A 51 -0.59 3.38 15.29
N GLY A 52 -0.89 4.03 14.16
CA GLY A 52 -0.11 5.15 13.64
C GLY A 52 1.22 4.73 12.98
N HIS A 53 1.48 3.44 12.80
CA HIS A 53 2.69 2.92 12.16
C HIS A 53 2.58 3.03 10.62
N THR A 54 2.62 4.26 10.12
CA THR A 54 2.35 4.61 8.72
C THR A 54 3.53 4.44 7.76
N SER A 55 4.67 3.90 8.20
CA SER A 55 5.83 3.66 7.33
C SER A 55 5.59 2.48 6.38
N THR A 56 4.95 1.40 6.85
CA THR A 56 4.79 0.16 6.07
C THR A 56 3.74 0.24 4.95
N PRO A 57 2.64 1.02 5.05
CA PRO A 57 1.75 1.27 3.92
C PRO A 57 2.42 1.99 2.73
N LYS A 58 3.53 2.72 2.94
CA LYS A 58 4.24 3.47 1.89
C LYS A 58 4.89 2.59 0.82
N HIS A 59 5.00 1.29 1.05
CA HIS A 59 5.50 0.33 0.06
C HIS A 59 4.52 0.09 -1.10
N ALA A 60 3.28 0.58 -1.02
CA ALA A 60 2.35 0.60 -2.14
C ALA A 60 2.26 2.00 -2.76
N SER A 61 2.40 2.06 -4.08
CA SER A 61 2.27 3.30 -4.86
C SER A 61 1.14 3.19 -5.88
N PHE A 62 0.45 4.31 -6.10
CA PHE A 62 -0.62 4.48 -7.07
C PHE A 62 -0.36 5.79 -7.82
N THR A 63 -0.51 5.77 -9.14
CA THR A 63 -0.28 6.92 -10.02
C THR A 63 -1.57 7.25 -10.75
N PHE A 64 -2.01 8.49 -10.63
CA PHE A 64 -3.23 8.99 -11.26
C PHE A 64 -2.89 10.03 -12.31
N ALA A 65 -3.49 9.93 -13.49
CA ALA A 65 -3.60 11.02 -14.44
C ALA A 65 -4.79 11.90 -14.03
N VAL A 66 -4.55 13.21 -13.89
CA VAL A 66 -5.57 14.19 -13.52
C VAL A 66 -5.68 15.21 -14.65
N GLU A 67 -6.84 15.28 -15.29
CA GLU A 67 -7.14 16.18 -16.42
C GLU A 67 -8.15 17.26 -15.99
N GLY A 68 -8.00 18.47 -16.54
CA GLY A 68 -8.93 19.58 -16.28
C GLY A 68 -8.89 20.06 -14.82
N ILE A 69 -7.68 20.18 -14.28
CA ILE A 69 -7.37 20.81 -12.98
C ILE A 69 -6.91 22.26 -13.23
N SER A 70 -7.23 23.17 -12.31
CA SER A 70 -6.83 24.58 -12.43
C SER A 70 -5.33 24.73 -12.17
N ARG A 71 -4.67 25.68 -12.86
CA ARG A 71 -3.27 26.00 -12.54
C ARG A 71 -3.09 26.52 -11.12
N ALA A 72 -4.12 27.13 -10.52
CA ALA A 72 -4.10 27.58 -9.13
C ALA A 72 -3.95 26.42 -8.11
N THR A 73 -4.21 25.18 -8.54
CA THR A 73 -4.05 23.98 -7.71
C THR A 73 -2.78 23.18 -8.04
N GLU A 74 -1.97 23.64 -9.00
CA GLU A 74 -0.65 23.06 -9.34
C GLU A 74 0.52 23.80 -8.66
N ILE A 75 0.25 24.95 -8.04
CA ILE A 75 1.20 25.79 -7.28
C ILE A 75 0.89 25.65 -5.79
#